data_AF-A0A482UR02-F1
#
_entry.id   AF-A0A482UR02-F1
#
_cell.length_a   1.000
_cell.length_b   1.000
_cell.length_c   1.000
_cell.angle_alpha   90.00
_cell.angle_beta   90.00
_cell.angle_gamma   90.00
#
_symmetry.space_group_name_H-M   'P 1'
#
loop_
_entity.id
_entity.type
_entity.pdbx_description
1 polymer ?
#
loop_
_entity_poly.entity_id
_entity_poly.type
_entity_poly.pdbx_seq_one_letter_code
_entity_poly.pdbx_strand_id
1 'polypeptide(L)'
;MSKIVQIIACLAVLVLACAEQLASLNQYSISDVSVSGLSAGAYMAVQMHVAFSATINSSAIFAGVSLRYILVVPTNLSVRF
;
A
#
# COMPACT_ATOMS: atom_id res chain seq x y z
N MET A 1 32.71 9.28 16.91
CA MET A 1 31.73 8.23 16.51
C MET A 1 31.16 8.60 15.16
N SER A 2 31.26 7.73 14.15
CA SER A 2 30.82 8.03 12.78
C SER A 2 29.29 8.10 12.70
N LYS A 3 28.73 9.09 11.99
CA LYS A 3 27.28 9.28 11.81
C LYS A 3 26.59 8.04 11.22
N ILE A 4 27.32 7.26 10.43
CA ILE A 4 26.86 5.99 9.84
C ILE A 4 26.53 4.96 10.93
N VAL A 5 27.35 4.88 11.98
CA VAL A 5 27.13 3.95 13.10
C VAL A 5 25.87 4.31 13.88
N GLN A 6 25.56 5.62 14.01
CA GLN A 6 24.34 6.08 14.66
C GLN A 6 23.07 5.77 13.84
N ILE A 7 23.14 5.91 12.51
CA ILE A 7 22.00 5.61 11.63
C ILE A 7 21.66 4.11 11.66
N ILE A 8 22.66 3.24 11.55
CA ILE A 8 22.46 1.78 11.58
C ILE A 8 21.89 1.34 12.92
N ALA A 9 22.39 1.90 14.03
CA ALA A 9 21.85 1.61 15.36
C ALA A 9 20.38 2.04 15.49
N CYS A 10 20.01 3.21 14.96
CA CYS A 10 18.63 3.69 14.99
C CYS A 10 17.68 2.81 14.17
N LEU A 11 18.12 2.36 12.98
CA LEU A 11 17.34 1.48 12.12
C LEU A 11 17.12 0.10 12.78
N ALA A 12 18.13 -0.43 13.46
CA ALA A 12 18.02 -1.72 14.17
C ALA A 12 17.05 -1.65 15.36
N VAL A 13 17.05 -0.55 16.12
CA VAL A 13 16.12 -0.35 17.25
C VAL A 13 14.67 -0.24 16.76
N LEU A 14 14.43 0.43 15.62
CA LEU A 14 13.10 0.54 15.02
C LEU A 14 12.53 -0.81 14.57
N VAL A 15 13.35 -1.68 13.99
CA VAL A 15 12.92 -3.02 13.53
C VAL A 15 12.55 -3.92 14.72
N LEU A 16 13.32 -3.87 15.81
CA LEU A 16 13.07 -4.70 16.99
C LEU A 16 11.83 -4.25 17.78
N ALA A 17 11.53 -2.95 17.79
CA ALA A 17 10.32 -2.41 18.41
C ALA A 17 9.02 -2.75 17.65
N CYS A 18 9.11 -3.20 16.40
CA CYS A 18 7.96 -3.51 15.55
C CYS A 18 7.68 -5.03 15.42
N ALA A 19 8.49 -5.88 16.05
CA ALA A 19 8.32 -7.32 16.00
C ALA A 19 7.33 -7.78 17.09
N GLU A 20 6.06 -7.46 16.92
CA GLU A 20 5.00 -8.06 17.74
C GLU A 20 4.79 -9.52 17.32
N GLN A 21 4.80 -10.44 18.29
CA GLN A 21 4.50 -11.84 18.05
C GLN A 21 3.04 -11.97 17.60
N LEU A 22 2.85 -12.22 16.31
CA LEU A 22 1.53 -12.35 15.71
C LEU A 22 0.81 -13.56 16.34
N ALA A 23 -0.18 -13.30 17.19
CA ALA A 23 -1.06 -14.34 17.71
C ALA A 23 -1.69 -15.10 16.54
N SER A 24 -1.83 -16.42 16.68
CA SER A 24 -2.51 -17.28 15.70
C SER A 24 -3.96 -16.83 15.56
N LEU A 25 -4.23 -15.91 14.63
CA LEU A 25 -5.57 -15.48 14.27
C LEU A 25 -6.23 -16.61 13.47
N ASN A 26 -7.47 -16.95 13.84
CA ASN A 26 -8.30 -17.84 13.05
C ASN A 26 -8.47 -17.29 11.63
N GLN A 27 -8.64 -18.19 10.66
CA GLN A 27 -8.81 -17.83 9.26
C GLN A 27 -10.02 -16.92 9.11
N TYR A 28 -9.80 -15.66 8.71
CA TYR A 28 -10.88 -14.72 8.48
C TYR A 28 -11.70 -15.18 7.28
N SER A 29 -13.02 -15.22 7.44
CA SER A 29 -13.94 -15.28 6.30
C SER A 29 -13.94 -13.90 5.67
N ILE A 30 -13.33 -13.80 4.48
CA ILE A 30 -13.10 -12.55 3.79
C ILE A 30 -14.16 -12.42 2.68
N SER A 31 -15.07 -11.45 2.84
CA SER A 31 -16.04 -11.04 1.84
C SER A 31 -16.12 -9.51 1.83
N ASP A 32 -16.22 -8.89 0.65
CA ASP A 32 -16.29 -7.44 0.45
C ASP A 32 -15.09 -6.64 1.00
N VAL A 33 -13.90 -6.93 0.49
CA VAL A 33 -12.67 -6.20 0.87
C VAL A 33 -12.49 -4.96 0.01
N SER A 34 -12.20 -3.84 0.67
CA SER A 34 -11.73 -2.61 0.03
C SER A 34 -10.35 -2.23 0.57
N VAL A 35 -9.53 -1.57 -0.25
CA VAL A 35 -8.19 -1.12 0.16
C VAL A 35 -8.06 0.39 0.00
N SER A 36 -7.49 1.07 1.00
CA SER A 36 -7.25 2.51 0.95
C SER A 36 -5.81 2.85 1.27
N GLY A 37 -5.30 3.95 0.72
CA GLY A 37 -3.95 4.40 1.06
C GLY A 37 -3.71 5.88 0.81
N LEU A 38 -2.71 6.41 1.52
CA LEU A 38 -2.26 7.79 1.41
C LEU A 38 -0.84 7.84 0.83
N SER A 39 -0.58 8.78 -0.10
CA SER A 39 0.74 8.97 -0.73
C SER A 39 1.29 7.67 -1.33
N ALA A 40 2.47 7.19 -0.87
CA ALA A 40 3.04 5.90 -1.27
C ALA A 40 2.09 4.72 -0.99
N GLY A 41 1.32 4.79 0.09
CA GLY A 41 0.27 3.81 0.39
C GLY A 41 -0.87 3.82 -0.63
N ALA A 42 -1.12 4.94 -1.30
CA ALA A 42 -2.13 5.02 -2.35
C ALA A 42 -1.70 4.23 -3.61
N TYR A 43 -0.40 4.26 -3.95
CA TYR A 43 0.15 3.40 -5.00
C TYR A 43 0.02 1.91 -4.62
N MET A 44 0.27 1.57 -3.35
CA MET A 44 0.12 0.21 -2.85
C MET A 44 -1.34 -0.25 -2.89
N ALA A 45 -2.28 0.61 -2.49
CA ALA A 45 -3.71 0.32 -2.54
C ALA A 45 -4.17 -0.02 -3.97
N VAL A 46 -3.66 0.72 -4.96
CA VAL A 46 -3.98 0.46 -6.37
C VAL A 46 -3.33 -0.85 -6.85
N GLN A 47 -2.07 -1.08 -6.53
CA GLN A 47 -1.39 -2.34 -6.88
C GLN A 47 -2.09 -3.56 -6.25
N MET A 48 -2.53 -3.44 -5.01
CA MET A 48 -3.32 -4.48 -4.32
C MET A 48 -4.64 -4.73 -5.03
N HIS A 49 -5.39 -3.68 -5.37
CA HIS A 49 -6.65 -3.83 -6.09
C HIS A 49 -6.47 -4.47 -7.47
N VAL A 50 -5.42 -4.12 -8.22
CA VAL A 50 -5.18 -4.76 -9.53
C VAL A 50 -4.71 -6.21 -9.40
N ALA A 51 -3.74 -6.48 -8.52
CA ALA A 51 -3.19 -7.82 -8.34
C ALA A 51 -4.21 -8.82 -7.75
N PHE A 52 -5.13 -8.33 -6.91
CA PHE A 52 -6.10 -9.15 -6.18
C PHE A 52 -7.55 -8.72 -6.44
N SER A 53 -7.85 -8.28 -7.66
CA SER A 53 -9.19 -7.80 -8.06
C SER A 53 -10.32 -8.82 -7.88
N ALA A 54 -10.00 -10.11 -7.82
CA ALA A 54 -10.96 -11.16 -7.49
C ALA A 54 -11.40 -11.17 -6.01
N THR A 55 -10.58 -10.56 -5.14
CA THR A 55 -10.79 -10.53 -3.68
C THR A 55 -11.05 -9.11 -3.16
N ILE A 56 -10.46 -8.11 -3.80
CA ILE A 56 -10.58 -6.68 -3.45
C ILE A 56 -11.52 -6.02 -4.45
N ASN A 57 -12.65 -5.56 -3.96
CA ASN A 57 -13.73 -4.99 -4.77
C ASN A 57 -13.52 -3.52 -5.11
N SER A 58 -12.75 -2.78 -4.30
CA SER A 58 -12.56 -1.34 -4.49
C SER A 58 -11.27 -0.80 -3.90
N SER A 59 -10.80 0.34 -4.43
CA SER A 59 -9.69 1.09 -3.84
C SER A 59 -9.95 2.59 -3.68
N ALA A 60 -9.49 3.15 -2.56
CA ALA A 60 -9.53 4.58 -2.26
C ALA A 60 -8.10 5.18 -2.19
N ILE A 61 -7.90 6.32 -2.85
CA ILE A 61 -6.59 6.92 -3.11
C ILE A 61 -6.59 8.33 -2.52
N PHE A 62 -5.67 8.61 -1.60
CA PHE A 62 -5.49 9.93 -1.02
C PHE A 62 -4.07 10.44 -1.26
N ALA A 63 -3.91 11.65 -1.78
CA ALA A 63 -2.59 12.30 -1.98
C ALA A 63 -1.52 11.42 -2.68
N GLY A 64 -1.93 10.48 -3.52
CA GLY A 64 -1.07 9.60 -4.30
C GLY A 64 -1.62 9.42 -5.70
N VAL A 65 -1.07 8.49 -6.48
CA VAL A 65 -1.37 8.39 -7.91
C VAL A 65 -1.98 7.03 -8.23
N SER A 66 -3.00 7.04 -9.09
CA SER A 66 -3.64 5.84 -9.63
C SER A 66 -2.84 5.26 -10.80
N LEU A 67 -2.94 3.95 -11.05
CA LEU A 67 -2.27 3.26 -12.17
C LEU A 67 -2.56 3.92 -13.52
N ARG A 68 -3.75 4.53 -13.65
CA ARG A 68 -4.16 5.27 -14.86
C ARG A 68 -3.31 6.51 -15.16
N TYR A 69 -2.60 7.07 -14.18
CA TYR A 69 -1.70 8.21 -14.38
C TYR A 69 -0.25 7.78 -14.68
N ILE A 70 0.11 6.51 -14.44
CA ILE A 70 1.44 5.96 -14.76
C ILE A 70 1.47 5.32 -16.16
N LEU A 71 0.30 4.87 -16.65
CA LEU A 71 0.11 4.44 -18.03
C LEU A 71 -0.75 5.48 -18.76
N VAL A 72 -0.07 6.40 -19.44
CA VAL A 72 -0.55 7.23 -20.56
C VAL A 72 -1.30 8.54 -20.21
N VAL A 73 -0.68 9.67 -20.58
CA VAL A 73 -1.42 10.79 -21.21
C VAL A 73 -1.45 10.52 -22.72
N PRO A 74 -2.62 10.18 -23.27
CA PRO A 74 -3.02 10.58 -24.61
C PRO A 74 -4.32 11.36 -24.48
N THR A 75 -4.36 12.54 -25.06
CA THR A 75 -5.38 13.58 -24.89
C THR A 75 -6.79 13.26 -25.44
N ASN A 76 -7.21 12.00 -25.57
CA ASN A 76 -8.46 11.67 -26.27
C ASN A 76 -9.19 10.40 -25.79
N LEU A 77 -9.36 10.20 -24.48
CA LEU A 77 -10.36 9.22 -24.03
C LEU A 77 -11.16 9.72 -22.82
N SER A 78 -12.31 10.34 -23.14
CA SER A 78 -13.39 10.59 -22.20
C SER A 78 -13.95 9.26 -21.71
N VAL A 79 -13.69 8.92 -20.46
CA VAL A 79 -14.48 7.91 -19.76
C VAL A 79 -15.22 8.65 -18.65
N ARG A 80 -16.52 8.81 -18.88
CA ARG A 80 -17.47 9.35 -17.90
C ARG A 80 -17.68 8.32 -16.79
N PHE A 81 -17.78 8.80 -15.57
CA PHE A 81 -18.52 8.14 -14.50
C PHE A 81 -19.95 8.67 -14.53
#